data_AF-A0A6I7NTY3-F1
#
_entry.id   AF-A0A6I7NTY3-F1
#
_cell.length_a   1.000
_cell.length_b   1.000
_cell.length_c   1.000
_cell.angle_alpha   90.00
_cell.angle_beta   90.00
_cell.angle_gamma   90.00
#
_symmetry.space_group_name_H-M   'P 1'
#
loop_
_entity.id
_entity.type
_entity.pdbx_description
1 polymer ?
#
loop_
_entity_poly.entity_id
_entity_poly.type
_entity_poly.pdbx_seq_one_letter_code
_entity_poly.pdbx_strand_id
1 'polypeptide(L)'
;MERLEFMIELNGIIETIHTYTRNPFMTGYTKSLRRALRQDDMASLKIVLDKVINWYNEEYEQIQTDEYVFNKNMHEKAYGLLKTYRHSLQA
;
A
#
# COMPACT_ATOMS: atom_id res chain seq x y z
N MET A 1 -3.65 12.14 7.44
CA MET A 1 -4.16 10.88 8.01
C MET A 1 -3.28 10.55 9.20
N GLU A 2 -3.89 10.21 10.32
CA GLU A 2 -3.15 9.90 11.54
C GLU A 2 -2.47 8.53 11.45
N ARG A 3 -1.36 8.34 12.18
CA ARG A 3 -0.64 7.05 12.20
C ARG A 3 -1.54 5.91 12.66
N LEU A 4 -2.34 6.12 13.70
CA LEU A 4 -3.25 5.10 14.24
C LEU A 4 -4.30 4.70 13.21
N GLU A 5 -4.89 5.69 12.54
CA GLU A 5 -5.87 5.49 11.46
C GLU A 5 -5.27 4.65 10.33
N PHE A 6 -4.08 5.01 9.85
CA PHE A 6 -3.39 4.24 8.81
C PHE A 6 -3.06 2.81 9.26
N MET A 7 -2.68 2.63 10.53
CA MET A 7 -2.34 1.33 11.08
C MET A 7 -3.56 0.38 11.14
N ILE A 8 -4.75 0.93 11.38
CA ILE A 8 -6.02 0.18 11.33
C ILE A 8 -6.33 -0.26 9.89
N GLU A 9 -6.18 0.63 8.91
CA GLU A 9 -6.47 0.33 7.51
C GLU A 9 -5.40 -0.59 6.86
N LEU A 10 -4.17 -0.58 7.38
CA LEU A 10 -3.02 -1.23 6.73
C LEU A 10 -3.23 -2.72 6.45
N ASN A 11 -3.91 -3.47 7.33
CA ASN A 11 -4.16 -4.88 7.08
C ASN A 11 -5.06 -5.07 5.83
N GLY A 12 -6.12 -4.28 5.69
CA GLY A 12 -6.99 -4.33 4.51
C GLY A 12 -6.26 -3.95 3.22
N ILE A 13 -5.37 -2.95 3.28
CA ILE A 13 -4.49 -2.56 2.17
C ILE A 13 -3.61 -3.75 1.74
N ILE A 14 -2.94 -4.40 2.71
CA ILE A 14 -2.04 -5.52 2.45
C ILE A 14 -2.79 -6.70 1.83
N GLU A 15 -3.92 -7.11 2.42
CA GLU A 15 -4.71 -8.22 1.90
C GLU A 15 -5.20 -7.93 0.48
N THR A 16 -5.65 -6.70 0.20
CA THR A 16 -6.06 -6.27 -1.14
C THR A 16 -4.94 -6.46 -2.16
N ILE A 17 -3.72 -5.99 -1.85
CA ILE A 17 -2.55 -6.17 -2.72
C ILE A 17 -2.31 -7.67 -3.00
N HIS A 18 -2.38 -8.50 -1.96
CA HIS A 18 -2.11 -9.95 -2.06
C HIS A 18 -3.18 -10.74 -2.81
N THR A 19 -4.39 -10.19 -2.99
CA THR A 19 -5.39 -10.80 -3.88
C THR A 19 -5.02 -10.70 -5.36
N TYR A 20 -4.30 -9.65 -5.75
CA TYR A 20 -3.91 -9.40 -7.14
C TYR A 20 -2.52 -9.96 -7.46
N THR A 21 -1.55 -9.81 -6.55
CA THR A 21 -0.17 -10.23 -6.80
C THR A 21 0.39 -11.13 -5.70
N ARG A 22 1.14 -12.16 -6.13
CA ARG A 22 1.99 -12.98 -5.25
C ARG A 22 3.47 -12.67 -5.44
N ASN A 23 3.81 -11.52 -6.04
CA ASN A 23 5.18 -11.12 -6.29
C ASN A 23 5.98 -11.10 -4.96
N PRO A 24 7.12 -11.81 -4.88
CA PRO A 24 7.95 -11.85 -3.67
C PRO A 24 8.40 -10.46 -3.18
N PHE A 25 8.66 -9.51 -4.10
CA PHE A 25 9.00 -8.14 -3.74
C PHE A 25 7.83 -7.45 -3.03
N MET A 26 6.60 -7.56 -3.55
CA MET A 26 5.43 -6.97 -2.89
C MET A 26 5.12 -7.61 -1.55
N THR A 27 5.39 -8.91 -1.41
CA THR A 27 5.35 -9.59 -0.12
C THR A 27 6.40 -9.03 0.85
N GLY A 28 7.61 -8.76 0.39
CA GLY A 28 8.66 -8.13 1.18
C GLY A 28 8.31 -6.70 1.59
N TYR A 29 7.79 -5.90 0.66
CA TYR A 29 7.42 -4.50 0.90
C TYR A 29 6.26 -4.38 1.88
N THR A 30 5.17 -5.13 1.71
CA THR A 30 4.02 -5.10 2.63
C THR A 30 4.39 -5.55 4.04
N LYS A 31 5.25 -6.57 4.18
CA LYS A 31 5.81 -6.97 5.49
C LYS A 31 6.66 -5.88 6.13
N SER A 32 7.51 -5.23 5.33
CA SER A 32 8.41 -4.17 5.79
C SER A 32 7.64 -2.89 6.16
N LEU A 33 6.60 -2.53 5.39
CA LEU A 33 5.69 -1.42 5.68
C LEU A 33 5.05 -1.57 7.05
N ARG A 34 4.47 -2.75 7.32
CA ARG A 34 3.88 -3.07 8.60
C ARG A 34 4.88 -3.10 9.75
N ARG A 35 6.12 -3.56 9.51
CA ARG A 35 7.19 -3.53 10.52
C ARG A 35 7.60 -2.09 10.85
N ALA A 36 7.92 -1.30 9.83
CA ALA A 36 8.37 0.08 9.98
C ALA A 36 7.31 0.93 10.69
N LEU A 37 6.03 0.78 10.30
CA LEU A 37 4.93 1.49 10.92
C LEU A 37 4.81 1.19 12.42
N ARG A 38 5.04 -0.05 12.87
CA ARG A 38 4.98 -0.41 14.30
C ARG A 38 6.19 0.03 15.09
N GLN A 39 7.38 0.00 14.48
CA GLN A 39 8.65 0.31 15.14
C GLN A 39 8.99 1.81 15.13
N ASP A 40 8.13 2.65 14.56
CA ASP A 40 8.38 4.08 14.38
C ASP A 40 9.65 4.37 13.56
N ASP A 41 10.03 3.43 12.69
CA ASP A 41 11.15 3.58 11.76
C ASP A 41 10.69 4.41 10.56
N MET A 42 10.70 5.73 10.74
CA MET A 42 10.22 6.69 9.75
C MET A 42 11.03 6.67 8.44
N ALA A 43 12.31 6.33 8.50
CA ALA A 43 13.16 6.23 7.31
C ALA A 43 12.73 5.06 6.44
N SER A 44 12.64 3.86 7.01
CA SER A 44 12.16 2.68 6.28
C SER A 44 10.70 2.82 5.86
N LEU A 45 9.86 3.45 6.69
CA LEU A 45 8.45 3.68 6.40
C LEU A 45 8.28 4.50 5.12
N LYS A 46 8.98 5.64 4.99
CA LYS A 46 8.91 6.47 3.78
C LYS A 46 9.38 5.69 2.55
N ILE A 47 10.53 5.03 2.64
CA ILE A 47 11.12 4.26 1.52
C ILE A 47 10.16 3.17 1.05
N VAL A 48 9.65 2.35 1.96
CA VAL A 48 8.82 1.21 1.57
C VAL A 48 7.44 1.65 1.11
N LEU A 49 6.89 2.73 1.69
CA LEU A 49 5.64 3.34 1.23
C LEU A 49 5.77 3.84 -0.20
N ASP A 50 6.88 4.52 -0.54
CA ASP A 50 7.18 4.95 -1.91
C ASP A 50 7.29 3.76 -2.87
N LYS A 51 7.88 2.63 -2.44
CA LYS A 51 7.93 1.41 -3.25
C LYS A 51 6.55 0.82 -3.53
N VAL A 52 5.67 0.76 -2.52
CA VAL A 52 4.30 0.24 -2.70
C VAL A 52 3.46 1.17 -3.58
N ILE A 53 3.61 2.49 -3.42
CA ILE A 53 2.93 3.49 -4.26
C ILE A 53 3.40 3.39 -5.71
N ASN A 54 4.71 3.25 -5.95
CA ASN A 54 5.25 3.11 -7.30
C ASN A 54 4.78 1.84 -7.99
N TRP A 55 4.70 0.72 -7.26
CA TRP A 55 4.10 -0.50 -7.80
C TRP A 55 2.65 -0.28 -8.23
N TYR A 56 1.84 0.43 -7.42
CA TYR A 56 0.51 0.82 -7.86
C TYR A 56 0.57 1.73 -9.09
N ASN A 57 1.45 2.73 -9.17
CA ASN A 57 1.55 3.59 -10.36
C ASN A 57 1.81 2.79 -11.65
N GLU A 58 2.57 1.70 -11.56
CA GLU A 58 2.90 0.81 -12.69
C GLU A 58 1.73 -0.12 -13.04
N GLU A 59 1.03 -0.67 -12.05
CA GLU A 59 0.00 -1.70 -12.23
C GLU A 59 -1.43 -1.14 -12.29
N TYR A 60 -1.65 0.13 -11.94
CA TYR A 60 -3.00 0.66 -11.70
C TYR A 60 -3.90 0.53 -12.93
N GLU A 61 -3.38 0.87 -14.10
CA GLU A 61 -4.15 0.77 -15.35
C GLU A 61 -4.56 -0.67 -15.64
N GLN A 62 -3.65 -1.63 -15.44
CA GLN A 62 -3.95 -3.05 -15.63
C GLN A 62 -5.01 -3.52 -14.62
N ILE A 63 -4.85 -3.20 -13.34
CA ILE A 63 -5.84 -3.51 -12.30
C ILE A 63 -7.23 -2.97 -12.65
N GLN A 64 -7.32 -1.75 -13.20
CA GLN A 64 -8.59 -1.12 -13.54
C GLN A 64 -9.22 -1.68 -14.81
N THR A 65 -8.42 -2.13 -15.77
CA THR A 65 -8.90 -2.58 -17.09
C THR A 65 -9.11 -4.10 -17.16
N ASP A 66 -8.45 -4.88 -16.31
CA ASP A 66 -8.57 -6.34 -16.28
C ASP A 66 -9.98 -6.78 -15.86
N GLU A 67 -10.64 -7.59 -16.69
CA GLU A 67 -12.01 -8.07 -16.47
C GLU A 67 -12.12 -9.14 -15.36
N TYR A 68 -11.00 -9.77 -15.00
CA TYR A 68 -10.93 -10.82 -13.97
C TYR A 68 -10.59 -10.25 -12.58
N VAL A 69 -10.31 -8.95 -12.48
CA VAL A 69 -10.12 -8.25 -11.21
C VAL A 69 -11.47 -7.73 -10.71
N PHE A 70 -12.05 -8.39 -9.72
CA PHE A 70 -13.39 -8.04 -9.20
C PHE A 70 -13.37 -6.99 -8.07
N ASN A 71 -12.21 -6.70 -7.49
CA ASN A 71 -12.04 -5.84 -6.32
C ASN A 71 -11.33 -4.51 -6.64
N LYS A 72 -11.56 -3.97 -7.85
CA LYS A 72 -10.94 -2.71 -8.35
C LYS A 72 -11.12 -1.53 -7.40
N ASN A 73 -12.31 -1.40 -6.82
CA ASN A 73 -12.63 -0.36 -5.83
C ASN A 73 -11.80 -0.49 -4.55
N MET A 74 -11.46 -1.71 -4.12
CA MET A 74 -10.60 -1.94 -2.97
C MET A 74 -9.16 -1.54 -3.30
N HIS A 75 -8.68 -1.83 -4.51
CA HIS A 75 -7.37 -1.37 -4.99
C HIS A 75 -7.29 0.15 -5.07
N GLU A 76 -8.33 0.82 -5.57
CA GLU A 76 -8.43 2.27 -5.59
C GLU A 76 -8.41 2.86 -4.17
N LYS A 77 -9.22 2.32 -3.25
CA LYS A 77 -9.20 2.74 -1.84
C LYS A 77 -7.81 2.56 -1.22
N ALA A 78 -7.21 1.39 -1.41
CA ALA A 78 -5.89 1.07 -0.86
C ALA A 78 -4.81 2.03 -1.38
N TYR A 79 -4.81 2.28 -2.69
CA TYR A 79 -3.88 3.22 -3.33
C TYR A 79 -4.09 4.67 -2.85
N GLY A 80 -5.35 5.10 -2.69
CA GLY A 80 -5.70 6.39 -2.12
C GLY A 80 -5.17 6.56 -0.69
N LEU A 81 -5.39 5.58 0.18
CA LEU A 81 -4.90 5.60 1.56
C LEU A 81 -3.37 5.67 1.64
N LEU A 82 -2.67 4.88 0.82
CA LEU A 82 -1.20 4.92 0.76
C LEU A 82 -0.68 6.31 0.40
N LYS A 83 -1.25 6.95 -0.63
CA LYS A 83 -0.89 8.32 -1.04
C LYS A 83 -1.21 9.36 0.02
N THR A 84 -2.40 9.30 0.61
CA THR A 84 -2.81 10.21 1.69
C THR A 84 -1.88 10.11 2.88
N TYR A 85 -1.49 8.89 3.28
CA TYR A 85 -0.54 8.70 4.37
C TYR A 85 0.82 9.30 4.01
N ARG A 86 1.32 9.00 2.80
CA ARG A 86 2.63 9.43 2.36
C ARG A 86 2.76 10.94 2.34
N HIS A 87 1.69 11.63 1.92
CA HIS A 87 1.61 13.08 1.93
C HIS A 87 1.62 13.65 3.35
N SER A 88 0.91 13.04 4.30
CA SER A 88 0.95 13.49 5.70
C SER A 88 2.31 13.30 6.39
N LEU A 89 3.24 12.51 5.82
CA LEU A 89 4.62 12.38 6.33
C LEU A 89 5.60 13.45 5.80
N GLN A 90 5.13 14.35 4.92
CA GLN A 90 5.89 15.50 4.40
C GLN A 90 5.58 16.80 5.16
N ALA A 91 4.49 16.81 5.94
CA ALA A 91 4.08 17.92 6.80
C ALA A 91 4.86 17.94 8.11
#